data_AF-A0A0Q7K4H5-F1
#
_entry.id   AF-A0A0Q7K4H5-F1
#
_cell.length_a   1.000
_cell.length_b   1.000
_cell.length_c   1.000
_cell.angle_alpha   90.00
_cell.angle_beta   90.00
_cell.angle_gamma   90.00
#
_symmetry.space_group_name_H-M   'P 1'
#
loop_
_entity.id
_entity.type
_entity.pdbx_description
1 polymer ?
#
loop_
_entity_poly.entity_id
_entity_poly.type
_entity_poly.pdbx_seq_one_letter_code
_entity_poly.pdbx_strand_id
1 'polypeptide(L)'
;MSTSPGASVRPDAVVDALRSAVLTGSLGVDTAVTEAHVARTYDVARPTARIAIDKLVADGLLERRPHHAARVRRLDRDDIDDLFTSRAAVEAAAVELLAAAGTIPAEAGRANRELLEQATDAPYAALDIAFHRALVHGTTSTRLPRLHDLLMGEIELGIAQVEAHRLRSGDEVVGEHQAILDAIAEGDVDRAGRLTRAHILASRDQLVAHYDSTHAPPTAQKVT
;
A
#
# COMPACT_ATOMS: atom_id res chain seq x y z
N MET A 1 -28.82 -17.59 34.69
CA MET A 1 -28.24 -17.75 33.33
C MET A 1 -27.65 -16.40 32.95
N SER A 2 -26.34 -16.22 33.14
CA SER A 2 -25.64 -14.99 32.74
C SER A 2 -25.39 -15.03 31.24
N THR A 3 -26.02 -14.12 30.49
CA THR A 3 -25.63 -13.83 29.12
C THR A 3 -24.42 -12.91 29.17
N SER A 4 -23.26 -13.40 28.77
CA SER A 4 -22.09 -12.56 28.50
C SER A 4 -22.43 -11.52 27.43
N PRO A 5 -22.03 -10.24 27.60
CA PRO A 5 -22.13 -9.27 26.53
C PRO A 5 -21.18 -9.70 25.42
N GLY A 6 -21.70 -9.94 24.21
CA GLY A 6 -20.89 -10.17 23.03
C GLY A 6 -19.91 -9.01 22.88
N ALA A 7 -18.61 -9.31 22.81
CA ALA A 7 -17.59 -8.30 22.62
C ALA A 7 -17.92 -7.50 21.36
N SER A 8 -18.30 -6.23 21.52
CA SER A 8 -18.52 -5.31 20.40
C SER A 8 -17.22 -5.24 19.61
N VAL A 9 -17.17 -5.87 18.44
CA VAL A 9 -16.07 -5.67 17.48
C VAL A 9 -15.99 -4.18 17.20
N ARG A 10 -14.84 -3.58 17.50
CA ARG A 10 -14.63 -2.15 17.32
C ARG A 10 -14.72 -1.85 15.80
N PRO A 11 -15.40 -0.77 15.39
CA PRO A 11 -15.49 -0.40 13.97
C PRO A 11 -14.13 -0.40 13.26
N ASP A 12 -13.07 0.04 13.93
CA ASP A 12 -11.70 0.06 13.42
C ASP A 12 -11.18 -1.35 13.08
N ALA A 13 -11.51 -2.37 13.89
CA ALA A 13 -11.11 -3.75 13.62
C ALA A 13 -11.79 -4.31 12.34
N VAL A 14 -13.01 -3.85 12.04
CA VAL A 14 -13.70 -4.22 10.79
C VAL A 14 -13.06 -3.52 9.59
N VAL A 15 -12.64 -2.25 9.76
CA VAL A 15 -11.89 -1.51 8.74
C VAL A 15 -10.58 -2.22 8.41
N ASP A 16 -9.79 -2.58 9.43
CA ASP A 16 -8.50 -3.25 9.26
C ASP A 16 -8.66 -4.63 8.61
N ALA A 17 -9.64 -5.41 9.05
CA ALA A 17 -9.92 -6.73 8.47
C ALA A 17 -10.38 -6.62 7.01
N LEU A 18 -11.25 -5.66 6.69
CA LEU A 18 -11.71 -5.44 5.32
C LEU A 18 -10.58 -4.93 4.43
N ARG A 19 -9.71 -4.02 4.93
CA ARG A 19 -8.50 -3.56 4.23
C ARG A 19 -7.58 -4.73 3.93
N SER A 20 -7.29 -5.57 4.92
CA SER A 20 -6.48 -6.78 4.74
C SER A 20 -7.08 -7.73 3.70
N ALA A 21 -8.40 -7.93 3.71
CA ALA A 21 -9.07 -8.76 2.70
C ALA A 21 -8.93 -8.20 1.28
N VAL A 22 -8.97 -6.87 1.12
CA VAL A 22 -8.72 -6.21 -0.18
C VAL A 22 -7.27 -6.39 -0.62
N LEU A 23 -6.31 -6.06 0.24
CA LEU A 23 -4.88 -6.05 -0.11
C LEU A 23 -4.31 -7.46 -0.34
N THR A 24 -4.83 -8.48 0.33
CA THR A 24 -4.43 -9.88 0.11
C THR A 24 -5.12 -10.53 -1.09
N GLY A 25 -6.05 -9.83 -1.75
CA GLY A 25 -6.88 -10.38 -2.82
C GLY A 25 -7.95 -11.38 -2.35
N SER A 26 -8.12 -11.59 -1.03
CA SER A 26 -9.19 -12.42 -0.47
C SER A 26 -10.58 -11.87 -0.86
N LEU A 27 -10.68 -10.55 -1.05
CA LEU A 27 -11.82 -9.89 -1.67
C LEU A 27 -11.49 -9.57 -3.13
N GLY A 28 -12.03 -10.37 -4.06
CA GLY A 28 -11.75 -10.21 -5.48
C GLY A 28 -12.26 -8.89 -6.06
N VAL A 29 -11.61 -8.42 -7.13
CA VAL A 29 -11.85 -7.08 -7.70
C VAL A 29 -13.30 -6.83 -8.14
N ASP A 30 -13.96 -7.85 -8.67
CA ASP A 30 -15.37 -7.79 -9.11
C ASP A 30 -16.36 -8.25 -8.04
N THR A 31 -15.93 -8.39 -6.79
CA THR A 31 -16.80 -8.79 -5.69
C THR A 31 -17.61 -7.59 -5.20
N ALA A 32 -18.93 -7.74 -5.13
CA ALA A 32 -19.80 -6.70 -4.58
C ALA A 32 -19.67 -6.68 -3.04
N VAL A 33 -19.15 -5.59 -2.51
CA VAL A 33 -19.00 -5.33 -1.07
C VAL A 33 -20.26 -4.63 -0.57
N THR A 34 -21.22 -5.43 -0.08
CA THR A 34 -22.47 -4.93 0.49
C THR A 34 -22.39 -4.84 2.01
N GLU A 35 -23.11 -3.89 2.62
CA GLU A 35 -23.25 -3.79 4.08
C GLU A 35 -23.74 -5.12 4.69
N ALA A 36 -24.65 -5.81 4.00
CA ALA A 36 -25.19 -7.08 4.46
C ALA A 36 -24.15 -8.21 4.40
N HIS A 37 -23.26 -8.21 3.40
CA HIS A 37 -22.15 -9.17 3.32
C HIS A 37 -21.15 -8.90 4.45
N VAL A 38 -20.66 -7.67 4.57
CA VAL A 38 -19.68 -7.27 5.61
C VAL A 38 -20.24 -7.52 7.02
N ALA A 39 -21.50 -7.16 7.28
CA ALA A 39 -22.16 -7.41 8.57
C ALA A 39 -22.18 -8.90 8.94
N ARG A 40 -22.44 -9.79 7.97
CA ARG A 40 -22.43 -11.24 8.21
C ARG A 40 -21.03 -11.80 8.36
N THR A 41 -20.09 -11.37 7.52
CA THR A 41 -18.71 -11.89 7.50
C THR A 41 -17.98 -11.57 8.80
N TYR A 42 -18.17 -10.36 9.33
CA TYR A 42 -17.47 -9.89 10.53
C TYR A 42 -18.33 -9.89 11.80
N ASP A 43 -19.55 -10.44 11.75
CA ASP A 43 -20.51 -10.49 12.84
C ASP A 43 -20.75 -9.12 13.52
N VAL A 44 -21.09 -8.11 12.69
CA VAL A 44 -21.35 -6.74 13.14
C VAL A 44 -22.68 -6.20 12.63
N ALA A 45 -23.20 -5.17 13.30
CA ALA A 45 -24.40 -4.48 12.85
C ALA A 45 -24.17 -3.76 11.51
N ARG A 46 -25.22 -3.64 10.69
CA ARG A 46 -25.16 -2.94 9.39
C ARG A 46 -24.60 -1.51 9.44
N PRO A 47 -24.92 -0.67 10.46
CA PRO A 47 -24.30 0.65 10.57
C PRO A 47 -22.77 0.60 10.72
N THR A 48 -22.24 -0.36 11.48
CA THR A 48 -20.79 -0.58 11.62
C THR A 48 -20.17 -1.01 10.30
N ALA A 49 -20.80 -1.96 9.61
CA ALA A 49 -20.38 -2.39 8.27
C ALA A 49 -20.36 -1.23 7.26
N ARG A 50 -21.37 -0.36 7.30
CA ARG A 50 -21.45 0.83 6.46
C ARG A 50 -20.30 1.80 6.74
N ILE A 51 -20.00 2.09 8.01
CA ILE A 51 -18.87 2.96 8.39
C ILE A 51 -17.55 2.40 7.85
N ALA A 52 -17.34 1.08 7.96
CA ALA A 52 -16.14 0.45 7.44
C ALA A 52 -16.02 0.56 5.90
N ILE A 53 -17.12 0.31 5.19
CA ILE A 53 -17.16 0.47 3.72
C ILE A 53 -16.92 1.94 3.34
N ASP A 54 -17.60 2.89 3.98
CA ASP A 54 -17.45 4.32 3.72
C ASP A 54 -16.01 4.79 3.96
N LYS A 55 -15.34 4.25 4.98
CA LYS A 55 -13.93 4.52 5.25
C LYS A 55 -13.00 4.00 4.15
N LEU A 56 -13.19 2.75 3.70
CA LEU A 56 -12.39 2.21 2.60
C LEU A 56 -12.66 2.91 1.26
N VAL A 57 -13.87 3.44 1.06
CA VAL A 57 -14.19 4.29 -0.11
C VAL A 57 -13.46 5.62 -0.01
N ALA A 58 -13.44 6.24 1.17
CA ALA A 58 -12.71 7.49 1.41
C ALA A 58 -11.18 7.32 1.24
N ASP A 59 -10.66 6.14 1.58
CA ASP A 59 -9.26 5.78 1.40
C ASP A 59 -8.94 5.31 -0.04
N GLY A 60 -9.92 5.26 -0.95
CA GLY A 60 -9.71 4.86 -2.36
C GLY A 60 -9.48 3.35 -2.59
N LEU A 61 -9.54 2.52 -1.55
CA LEU A 61 -9.45 1.06 -1.65
C LEU A 61 -10.70 0.43 -2.29
N LEU A 62 -11.85 1.04 -2.03
CA LEU A 62 -13.11 0.68 -2.65
C LEU A 62 -13.65 1.86 -3.48
N GLU A 63 -14.40 1.55 -4.52
CA GLU A 63 -15.20 2.52 -5.27
C GLU A 63 -16.69 2.21 -5.12
N ARG A 64 -17.52 3.26 -5.08
CA ARG A 64 -18.98 3.12 -4.97
C ARG A 64 -19.70 4.08 -5.90
N ARG A 65 -20.47 3.53 -6.84
CA ARG A 65 -21.42 4.30 -7.66
C ARG A 65 -22.74 4.53 -6.91
N PRO A 66 -23.46 5.64 -7.17
CA PRO A 66 -24.77 5.88 -6.55
C PRO A 66 -25.70 4.67 -6.71
N HIS A 67 -26.35 4.25 -5.62
CA HIS A 67 -27.29 3.10 -5.59
C HIS A 67 -26.68 1.72 -5.89
N HIS A 68 -25.36 1.60 -5.98
CA HIS A 68 -24.67 0.31 -6.17
C HIS A 68 -23.85 -0.09 -4.93
N ALA A 69 -23.57 -1.39 -4.81
CA ALA A 69 -22.61 -1.91 -3.84
C ALA A 69 -21.20 -1.37 -4.13
N ALA A 70 -20.37 -1.26 -3.10
CA ALA A 70 -18.96 -0.92 -3.28
C ALA A 70 -18.20 -2.09 -3.92
N ARG A 71 -17.07 -1.81 -4.56
CA ARG A 71 -16.18 -2.81 -5.20
C ARG A 71 -14.74 -2.40 -4.97
N VAL A 72 -13.80 -3.34 -5.05
CA VAL A 72 -12.38 -2.98 -4.99
C VAL A 72 -12.03 -2.09 -6.17
N ARG A 73 -11.32 -1.00 -5.92
CA ARG A 73 -10.93 -0.08 -6.98
C ARG A 73 -9.97 -0.77 -7.96
N ARG A 74 -10.18 -0.53 -9.24
CA ARG A 74 -9.26 -0.91 -10.31
C ARG A 74 -8.35 0.28 -10.58
N LEU A 75 -7.05 0.06 -10.53
CA LEU A 75 -6.07 1.03 -11.00
C LEU A 75 -5.89 0.82 -12.50
N ASP A 76 -6.07 1.88 -13.27
CA ASP A 76 -5.64 1.89 -14.66
C ASP A 76 -4.17 2.28 -14.80
N ARG A 77 -3.68 2.34 -16.05
CA ARG A 77 -2.29 2.68 -16.35
C ARG A 77 -1.89 4.06 -15.82
N ASP A 78 -2.77 5.03 -15.96
CA ASP A 78 -2.49 6.42 -15.62
C ASP A 78 -2.59 6.62 -14.09
N ASP A 79 -3.53 5.92 -13.42
CA ASP A 79 -3.59 5.81 -11.97
C ASP A 79 -2.25 5.30 -11.40
N ILE A 80 -1.69 4.21 -11.98
CA ILE A 80 -0.42 3.63 -11.52
C ILE A 80 0.73 4.64 -11.65
N ASP A 81 0.83 5.31 -12.80
CA ASP A 81 1.90 6.29 -13.04
C ASP A 81 1.80 7.48 -12.07
N ASP A 82 0.61 8.06 -11.92
CA ASP A 82 0.39 9.25 -11.09
C ASP A 82 0.58 8.95 -9.60
N LEU A 83 0.01 7.85 -9.10
CA LEU A 83 0.09 7.48 -7.69
C LEU A 83 1.54 7.25 -7.24
N PHE A 84 2.31 6.47 -8.00
CA PHE A 84 3.70 6.18 -7.64
C PHE A 84 4.62 7.39 -7.85
N THR A 85 4.34 8.24 -8.84
CA THR A 85 5.08 9.51 -9.02
C THR A 85 4.84 10.46 -7.85
N SER A 86 3.59 10.61 -7.44
CA SER A 86 3.19 11.40 -6.28
C SER A 86 3.79 10.85 -4.99
N ARG A 87 3.76 9.53 -4.80
CA ARG A 87 4.44 8.84 -3.68
C ARG A 87 5.93 9.17 -3.64
N ALA A 88 6.63 9.00 -4.77
CA ALA A 88 8.06 9.22 -4.86
C ALA A 88 8.46 10.66 -4.51
N ALA A 89 7.64 11.64 -4.90
CA ALA A 89 7.87 13.05 -4.53
C ALA A 89 7.75 13.28 -3.02
N VAL A 90 6.71 12.73 -2.38
CA VAL A 90 6.45 12.91 -0.94
C VAL A 90 7.47 12.17 -0.09
N GLU A 91 7.72 10.89 -0.38
CA GLU A 91 8.61 10.04 0.41
C GLU A 91 10.07 10.47 0.27
N ALA A 92 10.51 10.91 -0.91
CA ALA A 92 11.85 11.42 -1.08
C ALA A 92 12.10 12.73 -0.30
N ALA A 93 11.13 13.65 -0.30
CA ALA A 93 11.23 14.86 0.52
C ALA A 93 11.30 14.53 2.02
N ALA A 94 10.59 13.50 2.47
CA ALA A 94 10.67 13.04 3.85
C ALA A 94 12.05 12.45 4.18
N VAL A 95 12.57 11.58 3.32
CA VAL A 95 13.88 10.96 3.48
C VAL A 95 15.01 11.98 3.42
N GLU A 96 14.92 12.99 2.56
CA GLU A 96 15.87 14.11 2.50
C GLU A 96 15.94 14.88 3.82
N LEU A 97 14.80 15.09 4.51
CA LEU A 97 14.77 15.70 5.84
C LEU A 97 15.41 14.81 6.92
N LEU A 98 15.18 13.50 6.86
CA LEU A 98 15.81 12.54 7.77
C LEU A 98 17.32 12.50 7.59
N ALA A 99 17.79 12.46 6.34
CA ALA A 99 19.21 12.47 6.00
C ALA A 99 19.88 13.77 6.47
N ALA A 100 19.26 14.94 6.24
CA ALA A 100 19.79 16.21 6.73
C ALA A 100 19.93 16.24 8.27
N ALA A 101 19.10 15.49 8.98
CA ALA A 101 19.14 15.33 10.43
C ALA A 101 19.99 14.14 10.90
N GLY A 102 20.51 13.30 9.99
CA GLY A 102 21.21 12.04 10.32
C GLY A 102 20.38 11.09 11.18
N THR A 103 19.06 11.12 11.08
CA THR A 103 18.15 10.40 11.99
C THR A 103 17.37 9.33 11.26
N ILE A 104 17.54 8.07 11.70
CA ILE A 104 16.76 6.93 11.21
C ILE A 104 15.66 6.60 12.23
N PRO A 105 14.38 6.62 11.82
CA PRO A 105 13.28 6.10 12.64
C PRO A 105 13.50 4.62 12.97
N ALA A 106 13.36 4.26 14.25
CA ALA A 106 13.65 2.89 14.73
C ALA A 106 12.75 1.84 14.05
N GLU A 107 11.50 2.22 13.79
CA GLU A 107 10.48 1.42 13.14
C GLU A 107 10.84 1.10 11.68
N ALA A 108 11.50 2.04 10.96
CA ALA A 108 11.96 1.79 9.60
C ALA A 108 13.07 0.73 9.60
N GLY A 109 14.08 0.90 10.47
CA GLY A 109 15.13 -0.11 10.63
C GLY A 109 14.60 -1.47 11.09
N ARG A 110 13.54 -1.48 11.92
CA ARG A 110 12.88 -2.72 12.35
C ARG A 110 12.16 -3.42 11.19
N ALA A 111 11.36 -2.70 10.42
CA ALA A 111 10.65 -3.25 9.27
C ALA A 111 11.62 -3.87 8.25
N ASN A 112 12.73 -3.19 7.96
CA ASN A 112 13.74 -3.72 7.02
C ASN A 112 14.45 -4.97 7.55
N ARG A 113 14.74 -5.04 8.87
CA ARG A 113 15.32 -6.26 9.47
C ARG A 113 14.33 -7.43 9.46
N GLU A 114 13.07 -7.17 9.80
CA GLU A 114 12.03 -8.20 9.74
C GLU A 114 11.87 -8.73 8.30
N LEU A 115 12.01 -7.87 7.29
CA LEU A 115 12.00 -8.29 5.88
C LEU A 115 13.22 -9.16 5.54
N LEU A 116 14.43 -8.78 5.98
CA LEU A 116 15.65 -9.56 5.77
C LEU A 116 15.58 -10.97 6.34
N GLU A 117 14.84 -11.15 7.44
CA GLU A 117 14.68 -12.43 8.12
C GLU A 117 13.63 -13.35 7.47
N GLN A 118 12.84 -12.83 6.52
CA GLN A 118 11.87 -13.63 5.79
C GLN A 118 12.54 -14.54 4.75
N ALA A 119 11.83 -15.61 4.36
CA ALA A 119 12.23 -16.39 3.19
C ALA A 119 12.08 -15.55 1.91
N THR A 120 12.92 -15.78 0.91
CA THR A 120 12.96 -15.02 -0.36
C THR A 120 11.58 -14.85 -1.03
N ASP A 121 10.71 -15.87 -0.96
CA ASP A 121 9.37 -15.86 -1.58
C ASP A 121 8.23 -15.46 -0.62
N ALA A 122 8.55 -14.98 0.59
CA ALA A 122 7.54 -14.58 1.56
C ALA A 122 6.87 -13.25 1.17
N PRO A 123 5.61 -13.03 1.57
CA PRO A 123 4.95 -11.74 1.40
C PRO A 123 5.66 -10.63 2.19
N TYR A 124 6.08 -9.59 1.47
CA TYR A 124 6.86 -8.45 1.97
C TYR A 124 6.09 -7.12 1.94
N ALA A 125 4.97 -7.01 1.23
CA ALA A 125 4.26 -5.76 0.99
C ALA A 125 3.90 -5.02 2.29
N ALA A 126 3.47 -5.74 3.32
CA ALA A 126 3.16 -5.15 4.61
C ALA A 126 4.40 -4.53 5.29
N LEU A 127 5.57 -5.17 5.15
CA LEU A 127 6.84 -4.66 5.69
C LEU A 127 7.37 -3.49 4.86
N ASP A 128 7.20 -3.52 3.53
CA ASP A 128 7.51 -2.38 2.66
C ASP A 128 6.67 -1.15 3.03
N ILE A 129 5.36 -1.31 3.16
CA ILE A 129 4.46 -0.23 3.60
C ILE A 129 4.87 0.29 4.98
N ALA A 130 5.20 -0.60 5.92
CA ALA A 130 5.62 -0.21 7.27
C ALA A 130 6.94 0.57 7.26
N PHE A 131 7.91 0.15 6.45
CA PHE A 131 9.19 0.85 6.27
C PHE A 131 8.99 2.29 5.79
N HIS A 132 8.24 2.46 4.69
CA HIS A 132 8.01 3.78 4.10
C HIS A 132 7.17 4.69 5.01
N ARG A 133 6.12 4.15 5.64
CA ARG A 133 5.35 4.91 6.65
C ARG A 133 6.24 5.36 7.80
N ALA A 134 7.11 4.50 8.31
CA ALA A 134 8.01 4.86 9.42
C ALA A 134 8.97 5.99 9.04
N LEU A 135 9.51 5.98 7.82
CA LEU A 135 10.35 7.07 7.32
C LEU A 135 9.57 8.40 7.27
N VAL A 136 8.39 8.40 6.65
CA VAL A 136 7.62 9.65 6.51
C VAL A 136 7.13 10.19 7.85
N HIS A 137 6.57 9.33 8.69
CA HIS A 137 6.04 9.70 10.01
C HIS A 137 7.14 10.02 11.02
N GLY A 138 8.37 9.54 10.81
CA GLY A 138 9.53 9.85 11.64
C GLY A 138 10.15 11.23 11.36
N THR A 139 9.68 11.95 10.33
CA THR A 139 10.15 13.31 10.05
C THR A 139 9.64 14.33 11.07
N THR A 140 10.29 15.49 11.13
CA THR A 140 9.79 16.66 11.89
C THR A 140 8.65 17.39 11.16
N SER A 141 8.31 17.00 9.93
CA SER A 141 7.27 17.65 9.14
C SER A 141 5.88 17.24 9.61
N THR A 142 5.02 18.22 9.88
CA THR A 142 3.60 17.96 10.19
C THR A 142 2.73 17.79 8.96
N ARG A 143 3.27 18.04 7.75
CA ARG A 143 2.52 18.05 6.49
C ARG A 143 2.79 16.83 5.63
N LEU A 144 4.04 16.36 5.56
CA LEU A 144 4.40 15.19 4.75
C LEU A 144 3.64 13.92 5.18
N PRO A 145 3.53 13.57 6.47
CA PRO A 145 2.73 12.41 6.89
C PRO A 145 1.27 12.49 6.47
N ARG A 146 0.67 13.68 6.53
CA ARG A 146 -0.73 13.88 6.12
C ARG A 146 -0.93 13.71 4.62
N LEU A 147 0.00 14.24 3.81
CA LEU A 147 -0.04 14.06 2.36
C LEU A 147 0.18 12.58 1.99
N HIS A 148 1.12 11.92 2.66
CA HIS A 148 1.38 10.50 2.48
C HIS A 148 0.16 9.66 2.83
N ASP A 149 -0.44 9.84 4.01
CA ASP A 149 -1.61 9.08 4.45
C ASP A 149 -2.81 9.23 3.50
N LEU A 150 -2.97 10.40 2.87
CA LEU A 150 -4.02 10.63 1.87
C LEU A 150 -3.82 9.81 0.60
N LEU A 151 -2.56 9.60 0.18
CA LEU A 151 -2.23 8.85 -1.03
C LEU A 151 -2.17 7.33 -0.78
N MET A 152 -1.81 6.92 0.43
CA MET A 152 -1.44 5.54 0.71
C MET A 152 -2.56 4.53 0.51
N GLY A 153 -3.83 4.90 0.66
CA GLY A 153 -4.91 3.94 0.46
C GLY A 153 -4.95 3.36 -0.96
N GLU A 154 -4.78 4.18 -1.98
CA GLU A 154 -4.72 3.71 -3.38
C GLU A 154 -3.37 3.08 -3.72
N ILE A 155 -2.27 3.67 -3.23
CA ILE A 155 -0.90 3.15 -3.43
C ILE A 155 -0.77 1.71 -2.90
N GLU A 156 -1.39 1.39 -1.76
CA GLU A 156 -1.34 0.05 -1.18
C GLU A 156 -1.95 -1.00 -2.12
N LEU A 157 -2.95 -0.66 -2.95
CA LEU A 157 -3.43 -1.57 -4.01
C LEU A 157 -2.34 -1.85 -5.04
N GLY A 158 -1.60 -0.81 -5.46
CA GLY A 158 -0.50 -0.95 -6.41
C GLY A 158 0.64 -1.81 -5.84
N ILE A 159 1.03 -1.57 -4.58
CA ILE A 159 2.05 -2.38 -3.89
C ILE A 159 1.58 -3.85 -3.78
N ALA A 160 0.32 -4.08 -3.41
CA ALA A 160 -0.25 -5.42 -3.35
C ALA A 160 -0.25 -6.13 -4.72
N GLN A 161 -0.50 -5.40 -5.82
CA GLN A 161 -0.43 -5.96 -7.17
C GLN A 161 1.01 -6.30 -7.58
N VAL A 162 1.99 -5.46 -7.23
CA VAL A 162 3.42 -5.74 -7.46
C VAL A 162 3.83 -7.06 -6.80
N GLU A 163 3.43 -7.27 -5.54
CA GLU A 163 3.69 -8.51 -4.81
C GLU A 163 2.92 -9.71 -5.41
N ALA A 164 1.61 -9.56 -5.61
CA ALA A 164 0.74 -10.63 -6.09
C ALA A 164 1.18 -11.17 -7.47
N HIS A 165 1.72 -10.30 -8.32
CA HIS A 165 2.25 -10.66 -9.63
C HIS A 165 3.76 -10.98 -9.62
N ARG A 166 4.41 -10.96 -8.44
CA ARG A 166 5.84 -11.22 -8.24
C ARG A 166 6.73 -10.38 -9.16
N LEU A 167 6.38 -9.12 -9.31
CA LEU A 167 7.09 -8.19 -10.19
C LEU A 167 8.42 -7.70 -9.59
N ARG A 168 8.59 -7.91 -8.29
CA ARG A 168 9.75 -7.55 -7.46
C ARG A 168 9.91 -8.63 -6.40
N SER A 169 11.13 -8.83 -5.92
CA SER A 169 11.44 -9.77 -4.83
C SER A 169 11.73 -9.07 -3.51
N GLY A 170 11.51 -9.77 -2.39
CA GLY A 170 11.86 -9.26 -1.06
C GLY A 170 13.36 -8.95 -0.91
N ASP A 171 14.22 -9.78 -1.52
CA ASP A 171 15.68 -9.63 -1.50
C ASP A 171 16.15 -8.35 -2.22
N GLU A 172 15.50 -7.97 -3.33
CA GLU A 172 15.78 -6.69 -3.99
C GLU A 172 15.33 -5.51 -3.13
N VAL A 173 14.12 -5.60 -2.58
CA VAL A 173 13.50 -4.54 -1.77
C VAL A 173 14.31 -4.26 -0.51
N VAL A 174 14.72 -5.31 0.22
CA VAL A 174 15.50 -5.16 1.47
C VAL A 174 16.87 -4.53 1.22
N GLY A 175 17.52 -4.86 0.10
CA GLY A 175 18.80 -4.28 -0.29
C GLY A 175 18.68 -2.79 -0.63
N GLU A 176 17.62 -2.41 -1.34
CA GLU A 176 17.32 -1.01 -1.67
C GLU A 176 16.94 -0.20 -0.43
N HIS A 177 16.13 -0.75 0.47
CA HIS A 177 15.81 -0.14 1.76
C HIS A 177 17.08 0.08 2.60
N GLN A 178 17.98 -0.91 2.65
CA GLN A 178 19.24 -0.77 3.38
C GLN A 178 20.10 0.36 2.79
N ALA A 179 20.20 0.46 1.48
CA ALA A 179 20.94 1.55 0.83
C ALA A 179 20.36 2.95 1.13
N ILE A 180 19.02 3.05 1.27
CA ILE A 180 18.35 4.29 1.71
C ILE A 180 18.71 4.60 3.16
N LEU A 181 18.63 3.61 4.06
CA LEU A 181 19.00 3.78 5.47
C LEU A 181 20.46 4.21 5.63
N ASP A 182 21.37 3.60 4.88
CA ASP A 182 22.80 3.96 4.90
C ASP A 182 23.02 5.41 4.46
N ALA A 183 22.36 5.85 3.38
CA ALA A 183 22.43 7.24 2.92
C ALA A 183 21.88 8.24 3.96
N ILE A 184 20.83 7.87 4.70
CA ILE A 184 20.32 8.68 5.83
C ILE A 184 21.36 8.75 6.95
N ALA A 185 21.97 7.62 7.33
CA ALA A 185 22.99 7.56 8.38
C ALA A 185 24.23 8.38 8.04
N GLU A 186 24.64 8.39 6.77
CA GLU A 186 25.76 9.17 6.24
C GLU A 186 25.44 10.67 6.11
N GLY A 187 24.16 11.04 6.19
CA GLY A 187 23.70 12.42 5.97
C GLY A 187 23.73 12.88 4.51
N ASP A 188 23.79 11.95 3.56
CA ASP A 188 23.82 12.25 2.13
C ASP A 188 22.39 12.45 1.59
N VAL A 189 21.90 13.69 1.73
CA VAL A 189 20.55 14.13 1.35
C VAL A 189 20.23 13.79 -0.10
N ASP A 190 21.14 14.14 -1.01
CA ASP A 190 20.92 13.96 -2.45
C ASP A 190 20.87 12.47 -2.82
N ARG A 191 21.74 11.65 -2.23
CA ARG A 191 21.73 10.19 -2.44
C ARG A 191 20.47 9.57 -1.87
N ALA A 192 20.08 9.91 -0.64
CA ALA A 192 18.91 9.35 0.02
C ALA A 192 17.62 9.64 -0.77
N GLY A 193 17.47 10.88 -1.25
CA GLY A 193 16.36 11.27 -2.11
C GLY A 193 16.34 10.56 -3.47
N ARG A 194 17.51 10.37 -4.11
CA ARG A 194 17.60 9.65 -5.39
C ARG A 194 17.27 8.17 -5.25
N LEU A 195 17.83 7.50 -4.23
CA LEU A 195 17.58 6.07 -3.97
C LEU A 195 16.10 5.80 -3.68
N THR A 196 15.48 6.66 -2.87
CA THR A 196 14.03 6.55 -2.55
C THR A 196 13.18 6.67 -3.80
N ARG A 197 13.45 7.66 -4.67
CA ARG A 197 12.73 7.79 -5.95
C ARG A 197 12.95 6.58 -6.85
N ALA A 198 14.19 6.11 -6.99
CA ALA A 198 14.50 4.97 -7.84
C ALA A 198 13.78 3.69 -7.38
N HIS A 199 13.77 3.41 -6.08
CA HIS A 199 13.07 2.27 -5.49
C HIS A 199 11.57 2.26 -5.81
N ILE A 200 10.90 3.40 -5.60
CA ILE A 200 9.46 3.54 -5.84
C ILE A 200 9.13 3.44 -7.33
N LEU A 201 9.89 4.15 -8.16
CA LEU A 201 9.67 4.19 -9.60
C LEU A 201 9.99 2.85 -10.28
N ALA A 202 10.94 2.07 -9.75
CA ALA A 202 11.17 0.70 -10.24
C ALA A 202 9.92 -0.18 -10.08
N SER A 203 9.22 -0.08 -8.94
CA SER A 203 7.96 -0.80 -8.73
C SER A 203 6.85 -0.31 -9.68
N ARG A 204 6.78 1.00 -9.93
CA ARG A 204 5.86 1.59 -10.92
C ARG A 204 6.12 1.04 -12.32
N ASP A 205 7.37 1.08 -12.78
CA ASP A 205 7.73 0.67 -14.14
C ASP A 205 7.40 -0.81 -14.38
N GLN A 206 7.64 -1.68 -13.39
CA GLN A 206 7.26 -3.08 -13.47
C GLN A 206 5.73 -3.27 -13.52
N LEU A 207 4.98 -2.55 -12.69
CA LEU A 207 3.52 -2.64 -12.67
C LEU A 207 2.88 -2.11 -13.96
N VAL A 208 3.40 -1.00 -14.50
CA VAL A 208 2.97 -0.46 -15.81
C VAL A 208 3.28 -1.45 -16.92
N ALA A 209 4.48 -2.04 -16.95
CA ALA A 209 4.84 -3.05 -17.94
C ALA A 209 3.92 -4.28 -17.87
N HIS A 210 3.59 -4.73 -16.65
CA HIS A 210 2.62 -5.81 -16.43
C HIS A 210 1.22 -5.43 -16.94
N TYR A 211 0.73 -4.23 -16.61
CA TYR A 211 -0.55 -3.72 -17.08
C TYR A 211 -0.61 -3.69 -18.60
N ASP A 212 0.40 -3.09 -19.26
CA ASP A 212 0.48 -2.97 -20.71
C ASP A 212 0.51 -4.36 -21.38
N SER A 213 1.19 -5.34 -20.79
CA SER A 213 1.25 -6.71 -21.33
C SER A 213 -0.08 -7.48 -21.24
N THR A 214 -0.90 -7.17 -20.24
CA THR A 214 -2.18 -7.86 -19.96
C THR A 214 -3.38 -7.16 -20.58
N HIS A 215 -3.23 -5.88 -20.97
CA HIS A 215 -4.28 -5.05 -21.56
C HIS A 215 -3.98 -4.62 -23.00
N ALA A 216 -2.87 -5.07 -23.58
CA ALA A 216 -2.60 -4.88 -25.01
C ALA A 216 -3.72 -5.54 -25.85
N PRO A 217 -4.21 -4.86 -26.91
CA PRO A 217 -5.14 -5.50 -27.84
C PRO A 217 -4.45 -6.73 -28.47
N PRO A 218 -5.18 -7.85 -28.68
CA PRO A 218 -4.59 -9.05 -29.26
C PRO A 218 -3.93 -8.68 -30.59
N THR A 219 -2.63 -8.97 -30.70
CA THR A 219 -1.85 -8.68 -31.89
C THR A 219 -2.54 -9.37 -33.06
N ALA A 220 -3.02 -8.60 -34.04
CA ALA A 220 -3.63 -9.15 -35.25
C ALA A 220 -2.59 -10.08 -35.89
N GLN A 221 -2.80 -11.39 -35.75
CA GLN A 221 -1.98 -12.40 -36.36
C GLN A 221 -2.10 -12.17 -37.87
N LYS A 222 -1.01 -11.67 -38.49
CA LYS A 222 -0.93 -11.57 -39.95
C LYS A 222 -1.02 -12.99 -40.49
N VAL A 223 -2.22 -13.37 -40.93
CA VAL A 223 -2.44 -14.53 -41.78
C VAL A 223 -1.59 -14.30 -43.02
N THR A 224 -0.55 -15.13 -43.15
CA THR A 224 0.26 -15.23 -44.36
C THR A 224 -0.34 -16.32 -45.23
#